data_AF-A0A443NNS0-F1
#
_entry.id   AF-A0A443NNS0-F1
#
_cell.length_a   1.000
_cell.length_b   1.000
_cell.length_c   1.000
_cell.angle_alpha   90.00
_cell.angle_beta   90.00
_cell.angle_gamma   90.00
#
_symmetry.space_group_name_H-M   'P 1'
#
loop_
_entity.id
_entity.type
_entity.pdbx_description
1 polymer ?
#
loop_
_entity_poly.entity_id
_entity_poly.type
_entity_poly.pdbx_seq_one_letter_code
_entity_poly.pdbx_strand_id
1 'polypeptide(L)'
;MLFGEMAITLDDVSTILGIPVTGKSVSVDPLSFERSKILAEHGLGITSQQAHEELVDKSGMRVPVLYLRLLMNFDEARKYAWGAAAPAHLYQQLWFAARSGVRQIAGYLTLLEAWIYEHFPKCRPHQNRTYTENLPRVHCWVP
;
A
#
# COMPACT_ATOMS: atom_id res chain seq x y z
N MET A 1 5.06 27.34 11.10
CA MET A 1 3.93 27.34 10.15
C MET A 1 4.53 27.30 8.76
N LEU A 2 4.49 26.17 8.08
CA LEU A 2 4.81 26.09 6.66
C LEU A 2 3.49 25.95 5.93
N PHE A 3 3.01 27.07 5.37
CA PHE A 3 2.06 27.02 4.27
C PHE A 3 2.85 26.55 3.05
N GLY A 4 2.86 25.25 2.81
CA GLY A 4 3.54 24.60 1.71
C GLY A 4 2.90 23.23 1.52
N GLU A 5 2.39 22.98 0.32
CA GLU A 5 1.79 21.73 -0.16
C GLU A 5 0.93 20.96 0.86
N MET A 6 -0.40 21.16 0.81
CA MET A 6 -1.37 20.39 1.60
C MET A 6 -1.78 19.09 0.88
N ALA A 7 -0.86 18.51 0.11
CA ALA A 7 -1.04 17.31 -0.68
C ALA A 7 0.00 16.28 -0.25
N ILE A 8 -0.40 15.01 -0.19
CA ILE A 8 0.50 13.90 0.13
C ILE A 8 1.46 13.70 -1.05
N THR A 9 2.75 13.78 -0.77
CA THR A 9 3.86 13.67 -1.73
C THR A 9 4.52 12.28 -1.68
N LEU A 10 5.44 12.02 -2.62
CA LEU A 10 6.28 10.82 -2.53
C LEU A 10 7.27 10.87 -1.36
N ASP A 11 7.70 12.06 -0.95
CA ASP A 11 8.54 12.20 0.25
C ASP A 11 7.76 11.80 1.50
N ASP A 12 6.49 12.21 1.60
CA ASP A 12 5.59 11.77 2.67
C ASP A 12 5.46 10.24 2.70
N VAL A 13 5.27 9.59 1.55
CA VAL A 13 5.18 8.13 1.48
C VAL A 13 6.45 7.47 2.00
N SER A 14 7.61 7.94 1.53
CA SER A 14 8.91 7.39 1.94
C SER A 14 9.15 7.58 3.44
N THR A 15 8.82 8.76 3.96
CA THR A 15 9.11 9.14 5.35
C THR A 15 8.10 8.57 6.34
N ILE A 16 6.81 8.56 6.00
CA ILE A 16 5.73 8.11 6.88
C ILE A 16 5.64 6.59 6.91
N LEU A 17 5.68 5.93 5.75
CA LEU A 17 5.52 4.47 5.65
C LEU A 17 6.84 3.71 5.53
N GLY A 18 7.95 4.37 5.20
CA GLY A 18 9.23 3.70 4.96
C GLY A 18 9.27 2.87 3.68
N ILE A 19 8.35 3.11 2.74
CA ILE A 19 8.24 2.34 1.51
C ILE A 19 9.05 3.04 0.40
N PRO A 20 9.88 2.30 -0.38
CA PRO A 20 10.70 2.90 -1.43
C PRO A 20 9.85 3.54 -2.53
N VAL A 21 10.09 4.83 -2.80
CA VAL A 21 9.44 5.59 -3.89
C VAL A 21 10.30 5.70 -5.14
N THR A 22 11.59 5.41 -5.03
CA THR A 22 12.53 5.30 -6.14
C THR A 22 12.91 3.85 -6.37
N GLY A 23 13.01 3.42 -7.62
CA GLY A 23 13.36 2.04 -7.96
C GLY A 23 12.90 1.65 -9.35
N LYS A 24 12.95 0.36 -9.63
CA LYS A 24 12.42 -0.24 -10.86
C LYS A 24 10.92 0.00 -10.95
N SER A 25 10.45 0.34 -12.14
CA SER A 25 9.02 0.28 -12.45
C SER A 25 8.55 -1.18 -12.41
N VAL A 26 7.35 -1.40 -11.90
CA VAL A 26 6.72 -2.72 -11.93
C VAL A 26 6.20 -2.97 -13.34
N SER A 27 6.95 -3.74 -14.13
CA SER A 27 6.51 -4.31 -15.40
C SER A 27 6.71 -5.81 -15.31
N VAL A 28 5.63 -6.57 -15.41
CA VAL A 28 5.68 -8.02 -15.27
C VAL A 28 4.81 -8.65 -16.32
N ASP A 29 5.36 -9.67 -16.99
CA ASP A 29 4.63 -10.38 -18.03
C ASP A 29 3.43 -11.15 -17.42
N PRO A 30 2.27 -11.16 -18.10
CA PRO A 30 1.13 -11.92 -17.66
C PRO A 30 1.48 -13.40 -17.45
N LEU A 31 1.01 -13.97 -16.35
CA LEU A 31 1.13 -15.40 -16.09
C LEU A 31 -0.05 -16.14 -16.70
N SER A 32 0.20 -17.35 -17.21
CA SER A 32 -0.88 -18.28 -17.51
C SER A 32 -1.65 -18.63 -16.24
N PHE A 33 -2.93 -18.98 -16.38
CA PHE A 33 -3.78 -19.35 -15.26
C PHE A 33 -3.16 -20.46 -14.39
N GLU A 34 -2.58 -21.48 -15.01
CA GLU A 34 -1.88 -22.57 -14.29
C GLU A 34 -0.67 -22.07 -13.48
N ARG A 35 0.13 -21.15 -14.04
CA ARG A 35 1.28 -20.59 -13.32
C ARG A 35 0.85 -19.69 -12.18
N SER A 36 -0.22 -18.92 -12.36
CA SER A 36 -0.85 -18.12 -11.32
C SER A 36 -1.33 -18.99 -10.15
N LYS A 37 -1.93 -20.14 -10.46
CA LYS A 37 -2.43 -21.10 -9.47
C LYS A 37 -1.30 -21.74 -8.66
N ILE A 38 -0.28 -22.27 -9.33
CA ILE A 38 0.93 -22.82 -8.69
C ILE A 38 1.60 -21.78 -7.80
N LEU A 39 1.72 -20.54 -8.28
CA LEU A 39 2.32 -19.45 -7.50
C LEU A 39 1.52 -19.13 -6.23
N ALA A 40 0.19 -19.11 -6.31
CA ALA A 40 -0.67 -18.88 -5.15
C ALA A 40 -0.57 -20.04 -4.13
N GLU A 41 -0.60 -21.29 -4.60
CA GLU A 41 -0.44 -22.48 -3.77
C GLU A 41 0.88 -22.45 -2.98
N HIS A 42 2.00 -22.24 -3.67
CA HIS A 42 3.32 -22.24 -3.03
C HIS A 42 3.63 -20.95 -2.24
N GLY A 43 3.21 -19.80 -2.75
CA GLY A 43 3.55 -18.51 -2.16
C GLY A 43 2.65 -18.11 -0.99
N LEU A 44 1.39 -18.55 -0.98
CA LEU A 44 0.43 -18.28 0.12
C LEU A 44 0.15 -19.51 0.98
N GLY A 45 0.60 -20.70 0.58
CA GLY A 45 0.34 -21.95 1.31
C GLY A 45 -1.12 -22.41 1.26
N ILE A 46 -1.87 -21.98 0.25
CA ILE A 46 -3.29 -22.31 0.08
C ILE A 46 -3.50 -23.56 -0.77
N THR A 47 -4.66 -24.18 -0.65
CA THR A 47 -5.01 -25.36 -1.44
C THR A 47 -5.29 -25.01 -2.90
N SER A 48 -5.17 -26.01 -3.77
CA SER A 48 -5.45 -25.88 -5.20
C SER A 48 -6.87 -25.40 -5.51
N GLN A 49 -7.83 -25.83 -4.69
CA GLN A 49 -9.23 -25.41 -4.82
C GLN A 49 -9.41 -23.94 -4.44
N GLN A 50 -8.84 -23.51 -3.30
CA GLN A 50 -8.87 -22.11 -2.87
C GLN A 50 -8.18 -21.20 -3.89
N ALA A 51 -7.01 -21.59 -4.41
CA ALA A 51 -6.32 -20.84 -5.45
C ALA A 51 -7.17 -20.68 -6.72
N HIS A 52 -7.90 -21.72 -7.12
CA HIS A 52 -8.79 -21.66 -8.28
C HIS A 52 -9.95 -20.69 -8.06
N GLU A 53 -10.64 -20.81 -6.93
CA GLU A 53 -11.78 -19.94 -6.57
C GLU A 53 -11.36 -18.46 -6.54
N GLU A 54 -10.21 -18.17 -5.92
CA GLU A 54 -9.68 -16.82 -5.76
C GLU A 54 -9.20 -16.19 -7.09
N LEU A 55 -8.68 -17.01 -8.01
CA LEU A 55 -8.21 -16.55 -9.33
C LEU A 55 -9.33 -16.42 -10.37
N VAL A 56 -10.44 -17.12 -10.19
CA VAL A 56 -11.61 -17.04 -11.07
C VAL A 56 -12.51 -15.86 -10.69
N ASP A 57 -12.45 -15.38 -9.44
CA ASP A 57 -13.22 -14.22 -9.01
C ASP A 57 -12.84 -12.95 -9.81
N LYS A 58 -13.83 -12.37 -10.48
CA LYS A 58 -13.71 -11.18 -11.34
C LYS A 58 -14.17 -9.90 -10.66
N SER A 59 -14.32 -9.90 -9.34
CA SER A 59 -14.80 -8.73 -8.57
C SER A 59 -13.93 -7.46 -8.74
N GLY A 60 -12.74 -7.55 -9.34
CA GLY A 60 -11.89 -6.40 -9.68
C GLY A 60 -11.28 -5.68 -8.47
N MET A 61 -11.61 -6.12 -7.26
CA MET A 61 -11.10 -5.60 -5.99
C MET A 61 -9.84 -6.34 -5.50
N ARG A 62 -9.31 -7.27 -6.30
CA ARG A 62 -8.24 -8.18 -5.90
C ARG A 62 -6.88 -7.71 -6.43
N VAL A 63 -5.86 -7.86 -5.60
CA VAL A 63 -4.46 -7.63 -5.97
C VAL A 63 -4.01 -8.74 -6.93
N PRO A 64 -3.49 -8.41 -8.13
CA PRO A 64 -2.96 -9.41 -9.05
C PRO A 64 -1.95 -10.36 -8.38
N VAL A 65 -2.12 -11.67 -8.53
CA VAL A 65 -1.19 -12.70 -8.01
C VAL A 65 0.25 -12.51 -8.51
N LEU A 66 0.42 -11.77 -9.59
CA LEU A 66 1.71 -11.38 -10.14
C LEU A 66 2.58 -10.59 -9.15
N TYR A 67 1.97 -9.82 -8.24
CA TYR A 67 2.69 -9.13 -7.18
C TYR A 67 3.30 -10.11 -6.18
N LEU A 68 2.66 -11.27 -5.93
CA LEU A 68 3.22 -12.32 -5.08
C LEU A 68 4.57 -12.80 -5.62
N ARG A 69 4.70 -12.97 -6.94
CA ARG A 69 5.97 -13.34 -7.60
C ARG A 69 7.09 -12.35 -7.27
N LEU A 70 6.77 -11.05 -7.29
CA LEU A 70 7.73 -9.99 -6.98
C LEU A 70 8.11 -9.98 -5.49
N LEU A 71 7.17 -10.36 -4.63
CA LEU A 71 7.34 -10.39 -3.17
C LEU A 71 8.03 -11.67 -2.66
N MET A 72 8.12 -12.74 -3.45
CA MET A 72 8.80 -13.98 -3.03
C MET A 72 10.30 -13.79 -2.75
N ASN A 73 10.93 -12.77 -3.34
CA ASN A 73 12.33 -12.43 -3.10
C ASN A 73 12.43 -11.00 -2.59
N PHE A 74 12.55 -10.83 -1.27
CA PHE A 74 12.62 -9.51 -0.64
C PHE A 74 13.84 -8.68 -1.06
N ASP A 75 14.97 -9.32 -1.39
CA ASP A 75 16.16 -8.61 -1.88
C ASP A 75 15.94 -7.95 -3.24
N GLU A 76 15.11 -8.57 -4.08
CA GLU A 76 14.69 -8.00 -5.35
C GLU A 76 13.48 -7.07 -5.18
N ALA A 77 12.53 -7.42 -4.30
CA ALA A 77 11.34 -6.64 -4.01
C ALA A 77 11.69 -5.22 -3.57
N ARG A 78 12.70 -5.05 -2.68
CA ARG A 78 13.12 -3.72 -2.21
C ARG A 78 13.64 -2.79 -3.31
N LYS A 79 13.95 -3.30 -4.50
CA LYS A 79 14.46 -2.51 -5.63
C LYS A 79 13.35 -1.84 -6.44
N TYR A 80 12.09 -2.16 -6.18
CA TYR A 80 10.95 -1.56 -6.88
C TYR A 80 10.43 -0.33 -6.15
N ALA A 81 9.90 0.63 -6.92
CA ALA A 81 9.29 1.86 -6.42
C ALA A 81 7.85 1.60 -5.90
N TRP A 82 7.68 0.69 -4.94
CA TRP A 82 6.37 0.30 -4.39
C TRP A 82 5.55 1.48 -3.89
N GLY A 83 6.21 2.48 -3.30
CA GLY A 83 5.57 3.66 -2.74
C GLY A 83 5.03 4.62 -3.81
N ALA A 84 5.50 4.53 -5.06
CA ALA A 84 5.06 5.44 -6.12
C ALA A 84 3.58 5.27 -6.49
N ALA A 85 3.01 4.08 -6.29
CA ALA A 85 1.60 3.82 -6.54
C ALA A 85 0.69 4.31 -5.39
N ALA A 86 1.24 4.54 -4.19
CA ALA A 86 0.43 4.80 -3.00
C ALA A 86 -0.39 6.10 -3.08
N PRO A 87 0.18 7.26 -3.47
CA PRO A 87 -0.60 8.49 -3.61
C PRO A 87 -1.64 8.39 -4.71
N ALA A 88 -1.29 7.81 -5.87
CA ALA A 88 -2.21 7.67 -6.99
C ALA A 88 -3.45 6.85 -6.61
N HIS A 89 -3.26 5.71 -5.94
CA HIS A 89 -4.36 4.89 -5.48
C HIS A 89 -5.19 5.59 -4.39
N LEU A 90 -4.54 6.27 -3.44
CA LEU A 90 -5.23 7.02 -2.39
C LEU A 90 -6.12 8.13 -2.98
N TYR A 91 -5.61 8.94 -3.91
CA TYR A 91 -6.40 9.98 -4.56
C TYR A 91 -7.56 9.40 -5.36
N GLN A 92 -7.37 8.25 -6.02
CA GLN A 92 -8.45 7.56 -6.72
C GLN A 92 -9.56 7.10 -5.76
N GLN A 93 -9.19 6.54 -4.60
CA GLN A 93 -10.16 6.10 -3.59
C GLN A 93 -10.87 7.27 -2.92
N LEU A 94 -10.18 8.38 -2.64
CA LEU A 94 -10.78 9.62 -2.16
C LEU A 94 -11.76 10.21 -3.17
N TRP A 95 -11.38 10.22 -4.45
CA TRP A 95 -12.26 10.65 -5.54
C TRP A 95 -13.53 9.79 -5.63
N PHE A 96 -13.43 8.47 -5.48
CA PHE A 96 -14.60 7.61 -5.42
C PHE A 96 -15.46 7.89 -4.18
N ALA A 97 -14.83 8.03 -3.00
CA ALA A 97 -15.52 8.31 -1.75
C ALA A 97 -16.23 9.67 -1.73
N ALA A 98 -15.76 10.64 -2.52
CA ALA A 98 -16.41 11.94 -2.68
C ALA A 98 -17.72 11.88 -3.48
N ARG A 99 -18.03 10.76 -4.16
CA ARG A 99 -19.28 10.58 -4.92
C ARG A 99 -20.42 10.16 -3.99
N SER A 100 -21.61 10.71 -4.22
CA SER A 100 -22.81 10.38 -3.44
C SER A 100 -23.11 8.87 -3.48
N GLY A 101 -23.30 8.27 -2.31
CA GLY A 101 -23.66 6.85 -2.17
C GLY A 101 -22.52 5.90 -1.80
N VAL A 102 -21.26 6.37 -1.80
CA VAL A 102 -20.13 5.58 -1.31
C VAL A 102 -20.00 5.76 0.22
N ARG A 103 -19.99 4.64 0.96
CA ARG A 103 -19.94 4.64 2.44
C ARG A 103 -18.60 4.13 2.99
N GLN A 104 -17.69 3.72 2.12
CA GLN A 104 -16.42 3.11 2.48
C GLN A 104 -15.32 3.64 1.57
N ILE A 105 -14.15 3.80 2.13
CA ILE A 105 -12.92 4.12 1.42
C ILE A 105 -11.94 2.98 1.69
N ALA A 106 -11.25 2.50 0.66
CA ALA A 106 -10.25 1.44 0.77
C ALA A 106 -8.86 2.00 0.39
N GLY A 107 -7.81 1.20 0.56
CA GLY A 107 -6.45 1.57 0.14
C GLY A 107 -5.60 2.14 1.28
N TYR A 108 -4.73 3.10 0.95
CA TYR A 108 -3.69 3.63 1.84
C TYR A 108 -4.22 4.59 2.91
N LEU A 109 -5.23 4.19 3.69
CA LEU A 109 -5.79 5.01 4.77
C LEU A 109 -4.80 5.28 5.89
N THR A 110 -3.93 4.31 6.19
CA THR A 110 -2.84 4.51 7.17
C THR A 110 -1.89 5.65 6.76
N LEU A 111 -1.65 5.83 5.45
CA LEU A 111 -0.89 6.98 4.94
C LEU A 111 -1.64 8.29 5.20
N LEU A 112 -2.93 8.32 4.89
CA LEU A 112 -3.78 9.49 5.08
C LEU A 112 -3.86 9.88 6.57
N GLU A 113 -4.12 8.92 7.45
CA GLU A 113 -4.20 9.14 8.90
C GLU A 113 -2.88 9.66 9.47
N ALA A 114 -1.77 8.99 9.17
CA ALA A 114 -0.47 9.42 9.67
C ALA A 114 -0.06 10.78 9.09
N TRP A 115 -0.36 11.06 7.83
CA TRP A 115 -0.14 12.38 7.24
C TRP A 115 -0.97 13.46 7.94
N ILE A 116 -2.22 13.17 8.31
CA ILE A 116 -3.06 14.07 9.11
C ILE A 116 -2.43 14.33 10.48
N TYR A 117 -1.93 13.31 11.17
CA TYR A 117 -1.27 13.47 12.47
C TYR A 117 -0.03 14.37 12.36
N GLU A 118 0.75 14.24 11.29
CA GLU A 118 1.91 15.09 11.08
C GLU A 118 1.55 16.57 10.87
N HIS A 119 0.51 16.84 10.09
CA HIS A 119 0.19 18.20 9.64
C HIS A 119 -0.84 18.93 10.51
N PHE A 120 -1.70 18.22 11.24
CA PHE A 120 -2.77 18.79 12.06
C PHE A 120 -2.56 18.49 13.55
N PRO A 121 -1.97 19.43 14.33
CA PRO A 121 -1.71 19.21 15.75
C PRO A 121 -2.93 18.83 16.58
N LYS A 122 -4.14 19.26 16.17
CA LYS A 122 -5.40 18.94 16.84
C LYS A 122 -5.83 17.48 16.67
N CYS A 123 -5.33 16.80 15.65
CA CYS A 123 -5.67 15.42 15.34
C CYS A 123 -4.61 14.43 15.82
N ARG A 124 -3.50 14.92 16.40
CA ARG A 124 -2.39 14.07 16.84
C ARG A 124 -2.82 13.16 17.99
N PRO A 125 -2.63 11.85 17.86
CA PRO A 125 -2.80 10.96 18.98
C PRO A 125 -1.56 11.01 19.88
N HIS A 126 -1.52 10.16 20.91
CA HIS A 126 -0.40 10.15 21.85
C HIS A 126 0.88 9.73 21.14
N GLN A 127 1.96 10.45 21.43
CA GLN A 127 3.27 10.12 20.90
C GLN A 127 3.79 8.83 21.54
N ASN A 128 4.30 7.94 20.70
CA ASN A 128 4.95 6.72 21.12
C ASN A 128 6.31 7.05 21.76
N ARG A 129 6.44 6.80 23.07
CA ARG A 129 7.66 7.09 23.84
C ARG A 129 8.84 6.19 23.48
N THR A 130 8.61 5.07 22.79
CA THR A 130 9.66 4.14 22.34
C THR A 130 10.08 4.37 20.90
N TYR A 131 9.53 5.40 20.24
CA TYR A 131 9.88 5.75 18.86
C TYR A 131 11.36 6.09 18.71
N THR A 132 11.95 5.64 17.60
CA THR A 132 13.31 5.99 17.17
C THR A 132 13.26 6.48 15.73
N GLU A 133 14.10 7.45 15.37
CA GLU A 133 14.10 8.10 14.03
C GLU A 133 14.41 7.13 12.88
N ASN A 134 14.93 5.93 13.19
CA ASN A 134 15.17 4.87 12.21
C ASN A 134 13.89 4.13 11.78
N LEU A 135 12.78 4.36 12.48
CA LEU A 135 11.49 3.77 12.16
C LEU A 135 10.63 4.72 11.32
N PRO A 136 9.78 4.18 10.43
CA PRO A 136 8.79 4.99 9.71
C PRO A 136 7.95 5.86 10.65
N ARG A 137 7.64 7.09 10.24
CA ARG A 137 6.98 8.07 11.13
C ARG A 137 5.57 7.65 11.57
N VAL A 138 4.91 6.73 10.86
CA VAL A 138 3.65 6.13 11.32
C VAL A 138 3.78 5.53 12.73
N HIS A 139 4.95 5.01 13.12
CA HIS A 139 5.19 4.45 14.46
C HIS A 139 5.36 5.48 15.57
N CYS A 140 5.48 6.77 15.22
CA CYS A 140 5.54 7.87 16.18
C CYS A 140 4.20 8.04 16.93
N TRP A 141 3.11 7.52 16.37
CA TRP A 141 1.75 7.75 16.82
C TRP A 141 1.15 6.44 17.36
N VAL A 142 0.57 6.49 18.56
CA VAL A 142 -0.17 5.35 19.15
C VAL A 142 -1.66 5.58 18.89
N PRO A 143 -2.35 4.68 18.14
CA PRO A 143 -3.78 4.80 17.88
C PRO A 143 -4.66 4.87 19.14
#